data_AF-A0A5B7C130-F1
#
_entry.id   AF-A0A5B7C130-F1
#
_cell.length_a   1.000
_cell.length_b   1.000
_cell.length_c   1.000
_cell.angle_alpha   90.00
_cell.angle_beta   90.00
_cell.angle_gamma   90.00
#
_symmetry.space_group_name_H-M   'P 1'
#
loop_
_entity.id
_entity.type
_entity.pdbx_description
1 polymer ?
#
loop_
_entity_poly.entity_id
_entity_poly.type
_entity_poly.pdbx_seq_one_letter_code
_entity_poly.pdbx_strand_id
1 'polypeptide(L)'
;HKKIPVLIHDGKPVCESLVVVQYIDEVWNNKSPLLPSDPYERAQARFWADYVDKKMQSGGWKVWTSKGEEQEAAKTEFIESLKLLEGECPKLIAWAKRCMEKESVAKSLPDRHKLYDFALQVKKMNGIE
;
A
#
# COMPACT_ATOMS: atom_id res chain seq x y z
N HIS A 1 -5.74 20.01 -1.91
CA HIS A 1 -5.55 18.70 -1.26
C HIS A 1 -6.54 18.54 -0.12
N LYS A 2 -7.39 17.51 -0.16
CA LYS A 2 -8.40 17.15 0.88
C LYS A 2 -8.45 15.62 1.05
N LYS A 3 -7.28 15.00 1.10
CA LYS A 3 -7.09 13.54 1.19
C LYS A 3 -6.20 13.23 2.38
N ILE A 4 -6.42 12.08 3.00
CA ILE A 4 -5.54 11.50 4.03
C ILE A 4 -4.56 10.51 3.37
N PRO A 5 -3.41 10.22 4.00
CA PRO A 5 -2.91 10.76 5.27
C PRO A 5 -2.28 12.16 5.13
N VAL A 6 -2.30 12.91 6.25
CA VAL A 6 -1.53 14.15 6.44
C VAL A 6 -0.78 14.04 7.76
N LEU A 7 0.54 14.11 7.72
CA LEU A 7 1.38 14.21 8.91
C LEU A 7 1.55 15.69 9.26
N ILE A 8 1.36 16.05 10.53
CA ILE A 8 1.60 17.42 11.02
C ILE A 8 2.77 17.36 12.00
N HIS A 9 3.90 17.95 11.62
CA HIS A 9 5.09 18.04 12.46
C HIS A 9 5.44 19.52 12.67
N ASP A 10 5.46 19.99 13.92
CA ASP A 10 5.67 21.40 14.30
C ASP A 10 4.76 22.39 13.56
N GLY A 11 3.47 22.02 13.45
CA GLY A 11 2.46 22.81 12.74
C GLY A 11 2.60 22.82 11.22
N LYS A 12 3.57 22.10 10.66
CA LYS A 12 3.79 22.01 9.20
C LYS A 12 3.17 20.72 8.65
N PRO A 13 2.25 20.82 7.69
CA PRO A 13 1.64 19.64 7.08
C PRO A 13 2.54 19.01 6.01
N VAL A 14 2.61 17.69 6.01
CA VAL A 14 3.21 16.85 4.96
C VAL A 14 2.12 15.90 4.45
N CYS A 15 1.81 16.00 3.15
CA CYS A 15 0.75 15.24 2.49
C CYS A 15 1.34 14.13 1.61
N GLU A 16 0.48 13.20 1.18
CA GLU A 16 0.82 12.03 0.36
C GLU A 16 1.60 10.95 1.14
N SER A 17 1.10 9.72 1.17
CA SER A 17 1.63 8.65 2.04
C SER A 17 3.12 8.37 1.80
N LEU A 18 3.56 8.24 0.55
CA LEU A 18 4.96 7.98 0.21
C LEU A 18 5.89 9.16 0.50
N VAL A 19 5.36 10.39 0.47
CA VAL A 19 6.12 11.59 0.87
C VAL A 19 6.23 11.66 2.38
N VAL A 20 5.15 11.35 3.11
CA VAL A 20 5.16 11.25 4.58
C VAL A 20 6.16 10.20 5.06
N VAL A 21 6.21 9.02 4.44
CA VAL A 21 7.17 7.96 4.80
C VAL A 21 8.62 8.42 4.58
N GLN A 22 8.91 9.08 3.46
CA GLN A 22 10.24 9.64 3.19
C GLN A 22 10.63 10.72 4.19
N TYR A 23 9.70 11.63 4.50
CA TYR A 23 9.91 12.66 5.51
C TYR A 23 10.24 12.05 6.88
N ILE A 24 9.50 11.01 7.28
CA ILE A 24 9.76 10.31 8.55
C ILE A 24 11.16 9.70 8.55
N ASP A 25 11.55 9.06 7.44
CA ASP A 25 12.87 8.43 7.32
C ASP A 25 14.00 9.46 7.42
N GLU A 26 13.85 10.62 6.79
CA GLU A 26 14.86 11.68 6.80
C GLU A 26 14.98 12.39 8.16
N VAL A 27 13.86 12.59 8.87
CA VAL A 27 13.83 13.31 10.15
C VAL A 27 14.21 12.41 11.34
N TRP A 28 13.80 11.14 11.34
CA TRP A 28 14.04 10.18 12.43
C TRP A 28 14.94 9.01 11.99
N ASN A 29 16.09 9.31 11.38
CA ASN A 29 17.01 8.32 10.78
C ASN A 29 17.97 7.59 11.75
N ASN A 30 17.85 7.82 13.07
CA ASN A 30 18.92 7.49 14.03
C ASN A 30 19.04 6.02 14.45
N LYS A 31 18.08 5.15 14.13
CA LYS A 31 18.06 3.75 14.60
C LYS A 31 17.85 2.70 13.51
N SER A 32 16.94 2.96 12.58
CA SER A 32 16.55 1.97 11.57
C SER A 32 16.00 2.69 10.34
N PRO A 33 16.87 3.08 9.39
CA PRO A 33 16.41 3.74 8.17
C PRO A 33 15.46 2.83 7.39
N LEU A 34 14.41 3.43 6.84
CA LEU A 34 13.41 2.79 5.99
C LEU A 34 13.94 2.60 4.59
N LEU A 35 14.74 3.55 4.09
CA LEU A 35 15.35 3.48 2.77
C LEU A 35 16.85 3.14 2.84
N PRO A 36 17.38 2.43 1.83
CA PRO A 36 18.81 2.23 1.70
C PRO A 36 19.59 3.54 1.57
N SER A 37 20.82 3.56 2.09
CA SER A 37 21.74 4.68 1.93
C SER A 37 22.39 4.72 0.54
N ASP A 38 22.58 3.57 -0.10
CA ASP A 38 23.05 3.48 -1.49
C ASP A 38 22.04 4.13 -2.46
N PRO A 39 22.48 5.02 -3.36
CA PRO A 39 21.56 5.70 -4.28
C PRO A 39 20.79 4.78 -5.22
N TYR A 40 21.42 3.71 -5.71
CA TYR A 40 20.79 2.79 -6.65
C TYR A 40 19.74 1.93 -5.94
N GLU A 41 20.09 1.36 -4.79
CA GLU A 41 19.14 0.58 -3.97
C GLU A 41 17.96 1.44 -3.51
N ARG A 42 18.20 2.70 -3.14
CA ARG A 42 17.13 3.65 -2.82
C ARG A 42 16.22 3.95 -4.01
N ALA A 43 16.79 4.06 -5.21
CA ALA A 43 16.00 4.23 -6.43
C ALA A 43 15.12 2.99 -6.70
N GLN A 44 15.65 1.79 -6.50
CA GLN A 44 14.89 0.54 -6.60
C GLN A 44 13.74 0.48 -5.57
N ALA A 45 14.01 0.83 -4.31
CA ALA A 45 12.97 0.88 -3.28
C ALA A 45 11.85 1.88 -3.63
N ARG A 46 12.21 3.05 -4.15
CA ARG A 46 11.25 4.07 -4.63
C ARG A 46 10.43 3.59 -5.82
N PHE A 47 11.07 2.91 -6.78
CA PHE A 47 10.39 2.32 -7.93
C PHE A 47 9.30 1.34 -7.49
N TRP A 48 9.63 0.41 -6.58
CA TRP A 48 8.66 -0.57 -6.10
C TRP A 48 7.55 0.05 -5.25
N ALA A 49 7.85 1.06 -4.44
CA ALA A 49 6.83 1.80 -3.70
C ALA A 49 5.83 2.50 -4.63
N ASP A 50 6.33 3.16 -5.69
CA ASP A 50 5.51 3.80 -6.72
C ASP A 50 4.70 2.77 -7.52
N TYR A 51 5.29 1.62 -7.86
CA TYR A 51 4.60 0.52 -8.51
C TYR A 51 3.41 0.02 -7.67
N VAL A 52 3.61 -0.18 -6.36
CA VAL A 52 2.54 -0.61 -5.45
C VAL A 52 1.41 0.42 -5.38
N ASP A 53 1.73 1.71 -5.25
CA ASP A 53 0.73 2.79 -5.22
C ASP A 53 -0.08 2.82 -6.52
N LYS A 54 0.58 2.74 -7.67
CA LYS A 54 -0.07 2.82 -8.98
C LYS A 54 -0.83 1.57 -9.38
N LYS A 55 -0.31 0.37 -9.11
CA LYS A 55 -0.84 -0.90 -9.62
C LYS A 55 -1.64 -1.69 -8.59
N MET A 56 -1.13 -1.79 -7.36
CA MET A 56 -1.81 -2.60 -6.35
C MET A 56 -2.97 -1.87 -5.69
N GLN A 57 -2.74 -0.64 -5.23
CA GLN A 57 -3.79 0.11 -4.54
C GLN A 57 -4.94 0.46 -5.49
N SER A 58 -4.63 0.98 -6.68
CA SER A 58 -5.63 1.28 -7.69
C SER A 58 -6.32 0.03 -8.27
N GLY A 59 -5.56 -1.02 -8.58
CA GLY A 59 -6.08 -2.26 -9.15
C GLY A 59 -6.96 -3.01 -8.15
N GLY A 60 -6.49 -3.13 -6.90
CA GLY A 60 -7.28 -3.72 -5.81
C GLY A 60 -8.57 -2.95 -5.57
N TRP A 61 -8.53 -1.62 -5.59
CA TRP A 61 -9.73 -0.79 -5.48
C TRP A 61 -10.73 -1.09 -6.59
N LYS A 62 -10.28 -1.11 -7.85
CA LYS A 62 -11.15 -1.43 -9.01
C LYS A 62 -11.78 -2.81 -8.88
N VAL A 63 -11.06 -3.83 -8.41
CA VAL A 63 -11.63 -5.16 -8.19
C VAL A 63 -12.82 -5.11 -7.23
N TRP A 64 -12.74 -4.30 -6.17
CA TRP A 64 -13.82 -4.15 -5.20
C TRP A 64 -14.94 -3.22 -5.66
N THR A 65 -14.65 -2.22 -6.49
CA THR A 65 -15.61 -1.17 -6.88
C THR A 65 -16.09 -1.25 -8.33
N SER A 66 -15.99 -2.40 -8.98
CA SER A 66 -16.53 -2.65 -10.33
C SER A 66 -17.37 -3.93 -10.36
N LYS A 67 -18.09 -4.15 -11.47
CA LYS A 67 -18.91 -5.34 -11.73
C LYS A 67 -18.84 -5.76 -13.19
N GLY A 68 -19.24 -7.00 -13.48
CA GLY A 68 -19.27 -7.54 -14.84
C GLY A 68 -17.87 -7.63 -15.46
N GLU A 69 -17.78 -7.37 -16.76
CA GLU A 69 -16.54 -7.50 -17.55
C GLU A 69 -15.41 -6.60 -17.02
N GLU A 70 -15.72 -5.41 -16.52
CA GLU A 70 -14.72 -4.49 -15.95
C GLU A 70 -14.06 -5.10 -14.70
N GLN A 71 -14.83 -5.79 -13.86
CA GLN A 71 -14.30 -6.46 -12.67
C GLN A 71 -13.41 -7.65 -13.04
N GLU A 72 -13.80 -8.44 -14.03
CA GLU A 72 -13.00 -9.59 -14.48
C GLU A 72 -11.68 -9.14 -15.13
N ALA A 73 -11.71 -8.06 -15.90
CA ALA A 73 -10.51 -7.42 -16.42
C ALA A 73 -9.60 -6.91 -15.28
N ALA A 74 -10.18 -6.21 -14.29
CA ALA A 74 -9.43 -5.71 -13.14
C ALA A 74 -8.81 -6.84 -12.30
N LYS A 75 -9.53 -7.96 -12.10
CA LYS A 75 -8.99 -9.16 -11.42
C LYS A 75 -7.78 -9.72 -12.16
N THR A 76 -7.87 -9.83 -13.48
CA THR A 76 -6.78 -10.31 -14.33
C THR A 76 -5.54 -9.41 -14.21
N GLU A 77 -5.69 -8.09 -14.41
CA GLU A 77 -4.57 -7.15 -14.30
C GLU A 77 -3.95 -7.15 -12.88
N PHE A 78 -4.78 -7.26 -11.84
CA PHE A 78 -4.32 -7.31 -10.46
C PHE A 78 -3.52 -8.59 -10.15
N ILE A 79 -3.97 -9.74 -10.67
CA ILE A 79 -3.25 -11.01 -10.53
C ILE A 79 -1.91 -10.97 -11.27
N GLU A 80 -1.86 -10.40 -12.47
CA GLU A 80 -0.61 -10.24 -13.22
C GLU A 80 0.37 -9.33 -12.47
N SER A 81 -0.14 -8.22 -11.90
CA SER A 81 0.66 -7.31 -11.08
C SER A 81 1.25 -8.01 -9.85
N LEU A 82 0.47 -8.89 -9.20
CA LEU A 82 0.91 -9.73 -8.09
C LEU A 82 1.97 -10.75 -8.51
N LYS A 83 1.81 -11.39 -9.67
CA LYS A 83 2.80 -12.35 -10.21
C LYS A 83 4.14 -11.69 -10.48
N LEU A 84 4.14 -10.47 -11.04
CA LEU A 84 5.36 -9.70 -11.25
C LEU A 84 6.08 -9.45 -9.91
N LEU A 85 5.33 -9.00 -8.90
CA LEU A 85 5.89 -8.79 -7.55
C LEU A 85 6.40 -10.06 -6.90
N GLU A 86 5.73 -11.20 -7.08
CA GLU A 86 6.17 -12.48 -6.56
C GLU A 86 7.46 -12.98 -7.26
N GLY A 87 7.64 -12.68 -8.55
CA GLY A 87 8.87 -12.98 -9.28
C GLY A 87 10.08 -12.23 -8.74
N GLU A 88 9.90 -10.95 -8.41
CA GLU A 88 10.96 -10.07 -7.89
C GLU A 88 11.19 -10.25 -6.38
N CYS A 89 10.12 -10.55 -5.64
CA CYS A 89 10.15 -10.87 -4.23
C CYS A 89 9.69 -12.33 -4.02
N PRO A 90 10.53 -13.32 -4.34
CA PRO A 90 10.19 -14.71 -4.15
C PRO A 90 9.82 -14.93 -2.69
N LYS A 91 8.63 -15.50 -2.46
CA LYS A 91 7.99 -15.65 -1.14
C LYS A 91 7.33 -14.37 -0.61
N LEU A 92 6.72 -13.55 -1.47
CA LEU A 92 5.90 -12.39 -1.09
C LEU A 92 4.94 -12.69 0.06
N ILE A 93 4.22 -13.82 -0.01
CA ILE A 93 3.30 -14.25 1.06
C ILE A 93 4.04 -14.57 2.37
N ALA A 94 5.21 -15.20 2.31
CA ALA A 94 6.00 -15.45 3.52
C ALA A 94 6.57 -14.15 4.09
N TRP A 95 6.99 -13.21 3.23
CA TRP A 95 7.41 -11.87 3.65
C TRP A 95 6.26 -11.12 4.32
N ALA A 96 5.07 -11.12 3.73
CA ALA A 96 3.89 -10.50 4.32
C ALA A 96 3.56 -11.10 5.70
N LYS A 97 3.62 -12.43 5.84
CA LYS A 97 3.46 -13.11 7.14
C LYS A 97 4.50 -12.65 8.16
N ARG A 98 5.78 -12.59 7.79
CA ARG A 98 6.85 -12.05 8.67
C ARG A 98 6.64 -10.58 9.02
N CYS A 99 6.11 -9.77 8.10
CA CYS A 99 5.74 -8.38 8.41
C CYS A 99 4.68 -8.33 9.50
N MET A 100 3.68 -9.22 9.49
CA MET A 100 2.65 -9.28 10.54
C MET A 100 3.18 -9.66 11.92
N GLU A 101 4.36 -10.28 12.01
CA GLU A 101 5.02 -10.57 13.29
C GLU A 101 5.67 -9.31 13.91
N LYS A 102 5.87 -8.25 13.12
CA LYS A 102 6.40 -6.97 13.62
C LYS A 102 5.30 -6.19 14.33
N GLU A 103 5.56 -5.79 15.57
CA GLU A 103 4.62 -5.03 16.40
C GLU A 103 4.11 -3.76 15.72
N SER A 104 4.99 -3.01 15.05
CA SER A 104 4.62 -1.79 14.32
C SER A 104 3.61 -2.04 13.20
N VAL A 105 3.71 -3.18 12.51
CA VAL A 105 2.79 -3.57 11.44
C VAL A 105 1.49 -4.10 12.03
N ALA A 106 1.58 -5.02 13.00
CA ALA A 106 0.42 -5.64 13.63
C ALA A 106 -0.52 -4.62 14.29
N LYS A 107 0.03 -3.57 14.91
CA LYS A 107 -0.77 -2.49 15.54
C LYS A 107 -1.36 -1.51 14.54
N SER A 108 -0.79 -1.40 13.34
CA SER A 108 -1.20 -0.41 12.34
C SER A 108 -2.24 -0.94 11.37
N LEU A 109 -2.27 -2.27 11.14
CA LEU A 109 -3.22 -2.89 10.21
C LEU A 109 -4.52 -3.28 10.90
N PRO A 110 -5.68 -2.96 10.31
CA PRO A 110 -6.98 -3.38 10.83
C PRO A 110 -7.18 -4.90 10.68
N ASP A 111 -8.10 -5.43 11.48
CA ASP A 111 -8.55 -6.81 11.35
C ASP A 111 -9.16 -7.10 9.96
N ARG A 112 -8.94 -8.32 9.46
CA ARG A 112 -9.39 -8.74 8.13
C ARG A 112 -10.91 -8.67 7.97
N HIS A 113 -11.67 -9.04 9.00
CA HIS A 113 -13.13 -9.00 8.92
C HIS A 113 -13.62 -7.56 8.85
N LYS A 114 -13.02 -6.65 9.62
CA LYS A 114 -13.34 -5.22 9.54
C LYS A 114 -13.06 -4.62 8.16
N LEU A 115 -11.96 -5.03 7.50
CA LEU A 115 -11.67 -4.61 6.12
C LEU A 115 -12.71 -5.14 5.13
N TYR A 116 -13.12 -6.40 5.28
CA TYR A 116 -14.15 -7.00 4.43
C TYR A 116 -15.51 -6.31 4.60
N ASP A 117 -15.92 -6.05 5.84
CA ASP A 117 -17.16 -5.33 6.16
C ASP A 117 -17.14 -3.92 5.58
N PHE A 118 -16.01 -3.20 5.68
CA PHE A 118 -15.82 -1.90 5.05
C PHE A 118 -15.96 -2.00 3.51
N ALA A 119 -15.36 -3.00 2.87
CA ALA A 119 -15.46 -3.20 1.43
C ALA A 119 -16.92 -3.44 0.99
N LEU A 120 -17.69 -4.22 1.76
CA LEU A 120 -19.13 -4.41 1.50
C LEU A 120 -19.92 -3.10 1.62
N GLN A 121 -19.64 -2.29 2.64
CA GLN A 121 -20.26 -0.97 2.79
C GLN A 121 -19.98 -0.05 1.60
N VAL A 122 -18.72 -0.03 1.14
CA VAL A 122 -18.32 0.74 -0.06
C VAL A 122 -19.07 0.26 -1.31
N LYS A 123 -19.21 -1.05 -1.51
CA LYS A 123 -19.99 -1.59 -2.63
C LYS A 123 -21.44 -1.12 -2.60
N LYS A 124 -22.08 -1.18 -1.43
CA LYS A 124 -23.45 -0.70 -1.23
C LYS A 124 -23.59 0.79 -1.50
N MET A 125 -22.67 1.62 -0.97
CA MET A 125 -22.67 3.07 -1.19
C MET A 125 -22.52 3.46 -2.67
N ASN A 126 -21.81 2.63 -3.44
CA ASN A 126 -21.59 2.86 -4.87
C ASN A 126 -22.63 2.19 -5.77
N GLY A 127 -23.65 1.51 -5.22
CA GLY A 127 -24.69 0.83 -6.01
C GLY A 127 -24.17 -0.37 -6.81
N ILE A 128 -23.17 -1.09 -6.26
CA ILE A 128 -22.49 -2.23 -6.91
C ILE A 128 -23.02 -3.58 -6.37
N GLU A 129 -23.95 -3.57 -5.41
CA GLU A 129 -24.70 -4.77 -5.00
C GLU A 129 -25.48 -5.41 -6.16
#